data_AF-A0A951BT76-F1
#
_entry.id   AF-A0A951BT76-F1
#
_cell.length_a   1.000
_cell.length_b   1.000
_cell.length_c   1.000
_cell.angle_alpha   90.00
_cell.angle_beta   90.00
_cell.angle_gamma   90.00
#
_symmetry.space_group_name_H-M   'P 1'
#
loop_
_entity.id
_entity.type
_entity.pdbx_description
1 polymer ?
#
loop_
_entity_poly.entity_id
_entity_poly.type
_entity_poly.pdbx_seq_one_letter_code
_entity_poly.pdbx_strand_id
1 'polypeptide(L)'
;MVIGSRVFTVAIHAHSSEAKVDFRSDYSSLAYEVLDPPQHVLEGIRAYVDTFGLAYACFDFAVGSGPEGSETFWFLEANCRGQHGWLEQQTSLPMSAAIAELFIDGDCA
;
A
#
# COMPACT_ATOMS: atom_id res chain seq x y z
N MET A 1 -2.27 1.32 -1.15
CA MET A 1 -3.59 1.79 -0.66
C MET A 1 -4.33 2.46 -1.81
N VAL A 2 -5.64 2.22 -1.90
CA VAL A 2 -6.55 2.85 -2.87
C VAL A 2 -7.47 3.81 -2.13
N ILE A 3 -7.66 5.02 -2.68
CA ILE A 3 -8.64 6.01 -2.24
C ILE A 3 -9.32 6.57 -3.49
N GLY A 4 -10.59 6.23 -3.71
CA GLY A 4 -11.27 6.47 -4.98
C GLY A 4 -10.48 5.85 -6.14
N SER A 5 -10.14 6.67 -7.14
CA SER A 5 -9.32 6.26 -8.29
C SER A 5 -7.80 6.31 -8.06
N ARG A 6 -7.35 6.83 -6.91
CA ARG A 6 -5.93 7.09 -6.61
C ARG A 6 -5.30 5.89 -5.91
N VAL A 7 -4.10 5.53 -6.33
CA VAL A 7 -3.28 4.49 -5.69
C VAL A 7 -2.05 5.13 -5.07
N PHE A 8 -1.83 4.89 -3.78
CA PHE A 8 -0.67 5.30 -3.02
C PHE A 8 0.12 4.07 -2.61
N THR A 9 1.38 3.99 -2.99
CA THR A 9 2.23 2.81 -2.73
C THR A 9 3.46 3.23 -1.95
N VAL A 10 3.74 2.49 -0.88
CA VAL A 10 4.90 2.69 -0.02
C VAL A 10 5.50 1.31 0.28
N ALA A 11 6.79 1.15 0.02
CA ALA A 11 7.56 0.01 0.51
C ALA A 11 8.05 0.29 1.93
N ILE A 12 8.04 -0.75 2.75
CA ILE A 12 8.65 -0.76 4.07
C ILE A 12 9.89 -1.66 3.99
N HIS A 13 11.06 -1.05 4.12
CA HIS A 13 12.34 -1.76 4.14
C HIS A 13 12.74 -2.01 5.58
N ALA A 14 12.80 -3.29 5.99
CA ALA A 14 13.17 -3.70 7.33
C ALA A 14 14.67 -4.04 7.43
N HIS A 15 15.37 -3.42 8.38
CA HIS A 15 16.82 -3.59 8.51
C HIS A 15 17.26 -4.46 9.70
N SER A 16 16.42 -4.66 10.73
CA SER A 16 16.69 -5.63 11.81
C SER A 16 16.13 -7.03 11.50
N SER A 17 16.64 -8.05 12.19
CA SER A 17 16.18 -9.44 12.02
C SER A 17 14.74 -9.61 12.50
N GLU A 18 14.39 -8.91 13.57
CA GLU A 18 13.05 -8.89 14.16
C GLU A 18 12.06 -8.20 13.23
N ALA A 19 12.42 -7.03 12.68
CA ALA A 19 11.57 -6.28 11.75
C ALA A 19 11.32 -7.02 10.43
N LYS A 20 12.23 -7.89 10.00
CA LYS A 20 12.02 -8.75 8.82
C LYS A 20 10.96 -9.83 9.04
N VAL A 21 10.72 -10.23 10.29
CA VAL A 21 9.66 -11.19 10.65
C VAL A 21 8.35 -10.44 10.90
N ASP A 22 8.39 -9.35 11.66
CA ASP A 22 7.27 -8.43 11.88
C ASP A 22 7.78 -7.00 11.96
N PHE A 23 7.50 -6.19 10.94
CA PHE A 23 8.00 -4.80 10.84
C PHE A 23 7.58 -3.93 12.04
N ARG A 24 6.50 -4.31 12.75
CA ARG A 24 5.99 -3.59 13.92
C ARG A 24 6.87 -3.76 15.15
N SER A 25 7.74 -4.76 15.15
CA SER A 25 8.61 -5.09 16.28
C SER A 25 9.72 -4.05 16.51
N ASP A 26 10.12 -3.32 15.46
CA ASP A 26 11.20 -2.34 15.53
C ASP A 26 11.05 -1.26 14.45
N TYR A 27 10.21 -0.25 14.73
CA TYR A 27 9.99 0.89 13.85
C TYR A 27 11.26 1.71 13.58
N SER A 28 12.25 1.66 14.49
CA SER A 28 13.48 2.45 14.36
C SER A 28 14.42 1.93 13.27
N SER A 29 14.24 0.68 12.84
CA SER A 29 15.00 0.06 11.76
C SER A 29 14.26 0.00 10.42
N LEU A 30 13.16 0.77 10.28
CA LEU A 30 12.41 0.84 9.04
C LEU A 30 12.83 2.05 8.20
N ALA A 31 12.95 1.84 6.90
CA ALA A 31 12.96 2.91 5.90
C ALA A 31 11.71 2.80 5.02
N TYR A 32 11.20 3.96 4.59
CA TYR A 32 9.99 4.06 3.78
C TYR A 32 10.34 4.64 2.42
N GLU A 33 9.83 4.01 1.38
CA GLU A 33 10.06 4.44 -0.01
C GLU A 33 8.74 4.52 -0.75
N VAL A 34 8.47 5.67 -1.37
CA VAL A 34 7.39 5.80 -2.34
C VAL A 34 7.87 5.20 -3.66
N LEU A 35 7.13 4.26 -4.21
CA LEU A 35 7.48 3.60 -5.47
C LEU A 35 6.25 3.35 -6.34
N ASP A 36 6.49 3.12 -7.62
CA ASP A 36 5.50 2.59 -8.55
C ASP A 36 5.64 1.07 -8.64
N PRO A 37 4.62 0.28 -8.25
CA PRO A 37 4.70 -1.16 -8.35
C PRO A 37 4.53 -1.59 -9.83
N PRO A 38 4.90 -2.84 -10.17
CA PRO A 38 4.70 -3.36 -11.52
C PRO A 38 3.25 -3.20 -12.01
N GLN A 39 3.08 -2.90 -13.29
CA GLN A 39 1.77 -2.60 -13.88
C GLN A 39 0.71 -3.68 -13.59
N HIS A 40 1.09 -4.96 -13.65
CA HIS A 40 0.17 -6.08 -13.39
C HIS A 40 -0.35 -6.08 -11.94
N VAL A 41 0.43 -5.58 -10.96
CA VAL A 41 0.00 -5.43 -9.57
C VAL A 41 -1.05 -4.32 -9.46
N LEU A 42 -0.84 -3.17 -10.13
CA LEU A 42 -1.82 -2.08 -10.17
C LEU A 42 -3.12 -2.50 -10.83
N GLU A 43 -3.06 -3.26 -11.92
CA GLU A 43 -4.23 -3.81 -12.61
C GLU A 43 -5.00 -4.77 -11.70
N GLY A 44 -4.31 -5.65 -10.98
CA GLY A 44 -4.93 -6.53 -9.99
C GLY A 44 -5.61 -5.78 -8.85
N ILE A 45 -4.97 -4.73 -8.32
CA ILE A 45 -5.55 -3.85 -7.29
C ILE A 45 -6.83 -3.18 -7.79
N ARG A 46 -6.81 -2.62 -9.01
CA ARG A 46 -7.98 -1.98 -9.63
C ARG A 46 -9.12 -2.97 -9.83
N ALA A 47 -8.83 -4.12 -10.44
CA ALA A 47 -9.82 -5.17 -10.64
C ALA A 47 -10.43 -5.66 -9.31
N TYR A 48 -9.62 -5.73 -8.24
CA TYR A 48 -10.11 -6.08 -6.90
C TYR A 48 -11.12 -5.03 -6.39
N VAL A 49 -10.75 -3.75 -6.37
CA VAL A 49 -11.65 -2.70 -5.84
C VAL A 49 -12.93 -2.59 -6.67
N ASP A 50 -12.84 -2.71 -7.99
CA ASP A 50 -14.01 -2.67 -8.89
C ASP A 50 -14.95 -3.85 -8.62
N THR A 51 -14.39 -5.05 -8.47
CA THR A 51 -15.18 -6.29 -8.23
C THR A 51 -15.93 -6.23 -6.90
N PHE A 52 -15.32 -5.65 -5.87
CA PHE A 52 -15.90 -5.56 -4.53
C PHE A 52 -16.65 -4.24 -4.25
N GLY A 53 -16.65 -3.29 -5.20
CA GLY A 53 -17.27 -1.98 -5.03
C GLY A 53 -16.64 -1.15 -3.91
N LEU A 54 -15.31 -1.19 -3.77
CA LEU A 54 -14.59 -0.53 -2.69
C LEU A 54 -14.02 0.83 -3.14
N ALA A 55 -14.41 1.90 -2.46
CA ALA A 55 -13.78 3.21 -2.63
C ALA A 55 -12.49 3.39 -1.79
N TYR A 56 -12.21 2.46 -0.87
CA TYR A 56 -11.05 2.49 0.01
C TYR A 56 -10.57 1.08 0.38
N ALA A 57 -9.27 0.83 0.23
CA ALA A 57 -8.61 -0.36 0.79
C ALA A 57 -7.10 -0.17 0.91
N CYS A 58 -6.51 -0.65 2.01
CA CYS A 58 -5.07 -0.84 2.14
C CYS A 58 -4.70 -2.24 1.65
N PHE A 59 -3.77 -2.34 0.71
CA PHE A 59 -3.31 -3.62 0.16
C PHE A 59 -1.91 -3.91 0.68
N ASP A 60 -1.75 -5.09 1.27
CA ASP A 60 -0.47 -5.52 1.83
C ASP A 60 0.15 -6.60 0.92
N PHE A 61 1.42 -6.41 0.61
CA PHE A 61 2.21 -7.33 -0.20
C PHE A 61 3.52 -7.65 0.52
N ALA A 62 3.94 -8.91 0.46
CA ALA A 62 5.33 -9.26 0.68
C ALA A 62 6.08 -9.15 -0.67
N VAL A 63 7.29 -8.61 -0.64
CA VAL A 63 8.14 -8.47 -1.84
C VAL A 63 9.45 -9.21 -1.62
N GLY A 64 9.94 -9.87 -2.66
CA GLY A 64 11.17 -10.64 -2.62
C GLY A 64 11.61 -11.09 -4.01
N SER A 65 12.74 -11.77 -4.08
CA SER A 65 13.30 -12.20 -5.36
C SER A 65 12.49 -13.35 -5.98
N GLY A 66 12.05 -13.13 -7.21
CA GLY A 66 11.48 -14.12 -8.11
C GLY A 66 12.53 -14.82 -8.97
N PRO A 67 12.07 -15.67 -9.90
CA PRO A 67 12.93 -16.31 -10.88
C PRO A 67 13.75 -15.28 -11.67
N GLU A 68 14.98 -15.66 -12.03
CA GLU A 68 15.87 -14.83 -12.88
C GLU A 68 16.18 -13.43 -12.31
N GLY A 69 16.01 -13.23 -11.00
CA GLY A 69 16.30 -11.96 -10.33
C GLY A 69 15.21 -10.90 -10.46
N SER A 70 14.02 -11.27 -10.95
CA SER A 70 12.85 -10.39 -10.93
C SER A 70 12.38 -10.15 -9.49
N GLU A 71 11.53 -9.15 -9.27
CA GLU A 71 10.78 -9.03 -8.02
C GLU A 71 9.46 -9.79 -8.14
N THR A 72 9.06 -10.48 -7.06
CA THR A 72 7.74 -11.09 -6.92
C THR A 72 6.97 -10.38 -5.82
N PHE A 73 5.71 -10.07 -6.10
CA PHE A 73 4.77 -9.47 -5.15
C PHE A 73 3.75 -10.53 -4.73
N TRP A 74 3.78 -10.93 -3.45
CA TRP A 74 2.80 -11.85 -2.88
C TRP A 74 1.71 -11.06 -2.16
N PHE A 75 0.50 -11.08 -2.70
CA PHE A 75 -0.67 -10.49 -2.05
C PHE A 75 -0.96 -11.19 -0.71
N LEU A 76 -1.11 -10.41 0.35
CA LEU A 76 -1.40 -10.90 1.70
C LEU A 76 -2.86 -10.64 2.06
N GLU A 77 -3.26 -9.36 2.05
CA GLU A 77 -4.62 -8.95 2.40
C GLU A 77 -5.00 -7.60 1.78
N ALA A 78 -6.32 -7.34 1.76
CA ALA A 78 -6.90 -6.04 1.48
C ALA A 78 -7.72 -5.58 2.69
N ASN A 79 -7.18 -4.65 3.47
CA ASN A 79 -7.74 -4.16 4.71
C ASN A 79 -8.50 -2.84 4.50
N CYS A 80 -9.84 -2.89 4.56
CA CYS A 80 -10.71 -1.71 4.42
C CYS A 80 -10.68 -0.76 5.63
N ARG A 81 -9.95 -1.10 6.69
CA ARG A 81 -9.72 -0.28 7.89
C ARG A 81 -8.23 -0.05 8.16
N GLY A 82 -7.37 -0.31 7.17
CA GLY A 82 -5.94 -0.16 7.32
C GLY A 82 -5.59 1.25 7.76
N GLN A 83 -4.80 1.35 8.82
CA GLN A 83 -4.27 2.62 9.29
C GLN A 83 -3.15 3.09 8.35
N HIS A 84 -3.12 4.39 8.03
CA HIS A 84 -2.16 4.96 7.07
C HIS A 84 -1.44 6.21 7.59
N GLY A 85 -1.86 6.76 8.73
CA GLY A 85 -1.39 8.08 9.20
C GLY A 85 0.13 8.17 9.42
N TRP A 86 0.79 7.09 9.89
CA TRP A 86 2.25 7.12 10.02
C TRP A 86 2.95 7.10 8.65
N LEU A 87 2.40 6.41 7.65
CA LEU A 87 2.99 6.39 6.30
C LEU A 87 2.91 7.77 5.67
N GLU A 88 1.79 8.47 5.82
CA GLU A 88 1.64 9.86 5.38
C GLU A 88 2.67 10.78 6.03
N GLN A 89 2.92 10.63 7.34
CA GLN A 89 3.98 11.39 8.03
C GLN A 89 5.39 11.07 7.50
N GLN A 90 5.67 9.80 7.20
CA GLN A 90 7.00 9.37 6.73
C GLN A 90 7.26 9.71 5.26
N THR A 91 6.22 9.79 4.44
CA THR A 91 6.35 9.91 2.97
C THR A 91 5.81 11.21 2.39
N SER A 92 5.11 12.02 3.19
CA SER A 92 4.41 13.23 2.75
C SER A 92 3.36 13.00 1.65
N LEU A 93 2.92 11.75 1.45
CA LEU A 93 1.84 11.45 0.52
C LEU A 93 0.50 11.98 1.06
N PRO A 94 -0.31 12.66 0.22
CA PRO A 94 -1.53 13.35 0.67
C PRO A 94 -2.73 12.40 0.85
N MET A 95 -2.57 11.38 1.68
CA MET A 95 -3.55 10.32 1.88
C MET A 95 -4.82 10.83 2.58
N SER A 96 -4.66 11.55 3.69
CA SER A 96 -5.80 12.12 4.42
C SER A 96 -6.56 13.15 3.57
N ALA A 97 -5.84 13.95 2.78
CA ALA A 97 -6.46 14.89 1.85
C ALA A 97 -7.27 14.18 0.76
N ALA A 98 -6.74 13.09 0.19
CA ALA A 98 -7.45 12.29 -0.80
C ALA A 98 -8.73 11.65 -0.24
N ILE A 99 -8.73 11.24 1.03
CA ILE A 99 -9.95 10.73 1.70
C ILE A 99 -10.98 11.85 1.87
N ALA A 100 -10.55 13.05 2.28
CA ALA A 100 -11.44 14.19 2.43
C ALA A 100 -12.07 14.59 1.07
N GLU A 101 -11.25 14.65 0.01
CA GLU A 101 -11.70 14.90 -1.36
C GLU A 101 -12.73 13.84 -1.81
N LEU A 102 -12.47 12.55 -1.57
CA LEU A 102 -13.42 11.48 -1.88
C LEU A 102 -14.78 11.68 -1.21
N PHE A 103 -14.81 12.12 0.06
CA PHE A 103 -16.06 12.40 0.76
C PHE A 103 -16.79 13.65 0.26
N ILE A 104 -16.06 14.64 -0.26
CA ILE A 104 -16.66 15.88 -0.81
C ILE A 104 -17.24 15.61 -2.19
N ASP A 105 -16.50 14.92 -3.05
CA ASP A 105 -16.83 14.75 -4.47
C ASP A 105 -17.82 13.61 -4.69
N GLY A 106 -17.79 12.57 -3.84
CA GLY A 106 -18.71 11.42 -3.94
C GLY A 106 -18.38 10.44 -5.07
N ASP A 107 -17.26 10.61 -5.76
CA ASP A 107 -16.81 9.70 -6.82
C ASP A 107 -16.24 8.40 -6.23
N CYS A 108 -17.09 7.38 -6.17
CA CYS A 108 -16.63 6.00 -6.09
C CYS A 108 -16.14 5.56 -7.49
N ALA A 109 -15.06 4.78 -7.53
CA ALA A 109 -14.57 4.15 -8.76
C ALA A 109 -15.65 3.29 -9.44
#